data_AF-A0A9D6Q849-F1
#
_entry.id   AF-A0A9D6Q849-F1
#
_cell.length_a   1.000
_cell.length_b   1.000
_cell.length_c   1.000
_cell.angle_alpha   90.00
_cell.angle_beta   90.00
_cell.angle_gamma   90.00
#
_symmetry.space_group_name_H-M   'P 1'
#
loop_
_entity.id
_entity.type
_entity.pdbx_description
1 polymer ?
#
loop_
_entity_poly.entity_id
_entity_poly.type
_entity_poly.pdbx_seq_one_letter_code
_entity_poly.pdbx_strand_id
1 'polypeptide(L)'
;MHRRIPGGRCIPGWTETDFRFHLTAHQPIVWRLSEGMANFPLDGLEKVGPIDNDPNLPANLRGQAAFNFNSRIPPAPEDPFQGELKCVQVDLVSEQPSQGTDSDNNFHGDLEGQATIDTNGDSDAASYNAIGIQAVQDSNDGNDTLCLGAGSNAACPGPEYAACPGVLILNHFFDGAHEPVRDDDVRTTLTLVPCSENFGLQNTGSASTVAQFLVYNEFEQRFSTSKTVTCYLSILLSEIDSQEGSTGDDRSIFNVAVSGTLTGQTRIRAVDGTDRTRGDGLLAIAEELHGGSRSAAFNVDYQGSRARQDVVQLSGIECTPENPCPAP
;
A
#
# COMPACT_ATOMS: atom_id res chain seq x y z
N MET A 1 -16.28 6.20 23.58
CA MET A 1 -16.83 5.85 22.25
C MET A 1 -15.75 5.05 21.55
N HIS A 2 -16.05 3.83 21.09
CA HIS A 2 -15.04 3.01 20.42
C HIS A 2 -14.98 3.39 18.94
N ARG A 3 -13.79 3.76 18.48
CA ARG A 3 -13.45 3.97 17.07
C ARG A 3 -13.76 2.69 16.30
N ARG A 4 -14.89 2.68 15.59
CA ARG A 4 -15.20 1.69 14.55
C ARG A 4 -14.98 2.37 13.23
N ILE A 5 -13.98 1.91 12.49
CA ILE A 5 -13.95 2.14 11.05
C ILE A 5 -14.89 1.05 10.52
N PRO A 6 -16.08 1.40 9.96
CA PRO A 6 -16.90 0.41 9.25
C PRO A 6 -15.99 -0.26 8.25
N GLY A 7 -15.98 -1.59 8.21
CA GLY A 7 -14.97 -2.32 7.46
C GLY A 7 -14.90 -1.76 6.05
N GLY A 8 -13.75 -1.18 5.67
CA GLY A 8 -13.62 -0.50 4.38
C GLY A 8 -13.98 -1.51 3.29
N ARG A 9 -15.11 -1.31 2.62
CA ARG A 9 -15.59 -2.14 1.51
C ARG A 9 -15.42 -1.30 0.25
N CYS A 10 -15.03 -1.92 -0.86
CA CYS A 10 -15.07 -1.25 -2.17
C CYS A 10 -16.42 -0.56 -2.34
N ILE A 11 -16.42 0.76 -2.45
CA ILE A 11 -17.56 1.51 -2.94
C ILE A 11 -17.45 1.45 -4.47
N PRO A 12 -18.41 0.84 -5.19
CA PRO A 12 -18.42 0.89 -6.65
C PRO A 12 -18.42 2.37 -7.08
N GLY A 13 -17.36 2.81 -7.76
CA GLY A 13 -17.14 4.23 -8.10
C GLY A 13 -15.89 4.86 -7.49
N TRP A 14 -14.90 4.08 -7.04
CA TRP A 14 -13.54 4.58 -6.78
C TRP A 14 -13.13 5.53 -7.91
N THR A 15 -13.05 6.82 -7.57
CA THR A 15 -12.56 7.83 -8.50
C THR A 15 -11.06 7.87 -8.32
N GLU A 16 -10.37 7.05 -9.11
CA GLU A 16 -8.92 7.15 -9.26
C GLU A 16 -8.57 8.60 -9.57
N THR A 17 -7.68 9.15 -8.75
CA THR A 17 -7.23 10.53 -8.87
C THR A 17 -5.74 10.50 -9.12
N ASP A 18 -5.38 10.42 -10.39
CA ASP A 18 -3.98 10.44 -10.81
C ASP A 18 -3.40 11.84 -10.63
N PHE A 19 -2.17 11.87 -10.12
CA PHE A 19 -1.42 13.09 -10.03
C PHE A 19 0.07 12.80 -10.19
N ARG A 20 0.78 13.83 -10.59
CA ARG A 20 2.22 13.78 -10.80
C ARG A 20 2.88 14.94 -10.09
N PHE A 21 4.03 14.65 -9.52
CA PHE A 21 4.88 15.65 -8.94
C PHE A 21 6.33 15.22 -9.08
N HIS A 22 7.21 16.20 -9.14
CA HIS A 22 8.65 15.96 -9.12
C HIS A 22 9.11 15.96 -7.67
N LEU A 23 9.91 14.97 -7.30
CA LEU A 23 10.69 14.99 -6.06
C LEU A 23 12.06 15.59 -6.38
N THR A 24 12.52 16.51 -5.55
CA THR A 24 13.83 17.13 -5.68
C THR A 24 14.70 16.72 -4.50
N ALA A 25 16.01 16.62 -4.71
CA ALA A 25 16.93 16.17 -3.68
C ALA A 25 16.80 16.99 -2.39
N HIS A 26 16.76 16.29 -1.26
CA HIS A 26 16.64 16.88 0.08
C HIS A 26 15.36 17.68 0.34
N GLN A 27 14.29 17.44 -0.42
CA GLN A 27 12.99 18.07 -0.20
C GLN A 27 11.93 17.05 0.19
N PRO A 28 11.78 16.74 1.50
CA PRO A 28 10.65 15.94 1.94
C PRO A 28 9.35 16.68 1.63
N ILE A 29 8.41 15.97 1.01
CA ILE A 29 7.08 16.48 0.69
C ILE A 29 6.09 15.90 1.70
N VAL A 30 5.39 16.79 2.41
CA VAL A 30 4.37 16.41 3.39
C VAL A 30 3.12 17.23 3.11
N TRP A 31 1.97 16.56 3.02
CA TRP A 31 0.69 17.21 2.80
C TRP A 31 -0.40 16.51 3.61
N ARG A 32 -1.50 17.23 3.84
CA ARG A 32 -2.73 16.62 4.36
C ARG A 32 -3.54 16.11 3.19
N LEU A 33 -3.89 14.83 3.21
CA LEU A 33 -4.57 14.18 2.09
C LEU A 33 -5.88 14.86 1.69
N SER A 34 -6.66 15.36 2.66
CA SER A 34 -7.92 16.09 2.42
C SER A 34 -7.74 17.46 1.78
N GLU A 35 -6.54 18.04 1.83
CA GLU A 35 -6.23 19.38 1.30
C GLU A 35 -5.42 19.31 0.00
N GLY A 36 -4.67 18.21 -0.18
CA GLY A 36 -3.70 18.08 -1.26
C GLY A 36 -2.51 19.02 -1.08
N MET A 37 -1.79 19.28 -2.18
CA MET A 37 -0.68 20.23 -2.25
C MET A 37 -0.69 20.93 -3.60
N ALA A 38 -1.13 22.20 -3.61
CA ALA A 38 -1.14 23.03 -4.82
C ALA A 38 0.16 23.82 -5.03
N ASN A 39 0.91 24.09 -3.96
CA ASN A 39 2.13 24.88 -4.01
C ASN A 39 3.29 24.05 -3.45
N PHE A 40 4.24 23.71 -4.31
CA PHE A 40 5.46 23.00 -3.91
C PHE A 40 6.55 23.98 -3.45
N PRO A 41 7.55 23.51 -2.68
CA PRO A 41 8.60 24.38 -2.13
C PRO A 41 9.44 25.11 -3.19
N LEU A 42 9.69 24.49 -4.36
CA LEU A 42 10.41 25.10 -5.47
C LEU A 42 9.48 25.33 -6.65
N ASP A 43 9.04 26.56 -6.84
CA ASP A 43 8.12 26.97 -7.89
C ASP A 43 8.79 27.19 -9.25
N GLY A 44 10.12 27.11 -9.33
CA GLY A 44 10.87 27.33 -10.57
C GLY A 44 10.95 28.79 -11.02
N LEU A 45 10.36 29.72 -10.27
CA LEU A 45 10.31 31.16 -10.57
C LEU A 45 11.06 31.98 -9.52
N GLU A 46 10.55 31.98 -8.28
CA GLU A 46 11.14 32.69 -7.14
C GLU A 46 11.97 31.76 -6.25
N LYS A 47 11.63 30.46 -6.25
CA LYS A 47 12.28 29.42 -5.48
C LYS A 47 12.77 28.33 -6.41
N VAL A 48 14.08 28.33 -6.63
CA VAL A 48 14.79 27.29 -7.39
C VAL A 48 15.72 26.54 -6.44
N GLY A 49 15.79 25.23 -6.62
CA GLY A 49 16.65 24.35 -5.85
C GLY A 49 18.11 24.45 -6.27
N PRO A 50 18.98 23.60 -5.67
CA PRO A 50 20.34 23.43 -6.14
C PRO A 50 20.39 23.09 -7.64
N ILE A 51 21.48 23.45 -8.30
CA ILE A 51 21.74 23.00 -9.67
C ILE A 51 21.91 21.49 -9.63
N ASP A 52 21.07 20.80 -10.39
CA ASP A 52 21.15 19.36 -10.52
C ASP A 52 22.12 19.00 -11.65
N ASN A 53 23.24 18.42 -11.26
CA ASN A 53 24.27 17.93 -12.17
C ASN A 53 24.30 16.40 -12.21
N ASP A 54 23.22 15.75 -11.77
CA ASP A 54 23.10 14.30 -11.85
C ASP A 54 23.36 13.85 -13.29
N PRO A 55 24.40 13.02 -13.53
CA PRO A 55 24.73 12.52 -14.85
C PRO A 55 23.59 11.72 -15.48
N ASN A 56 22.66 11.18 -14.67
CA ASN A 56 21.52 10.38 -15.10
C ASN A 56 20.32 11.25 -15.56
N LEU A 57 20.35 12.57 -15.34
CA LEU A 57 19.36 13.46 -15.92
C LEU A 57 19.53 13.62 -17.45
N PRO A 58 18.42 13.82 -18.18
CA PRO A 58 18.45 14.25 -19.58
C PRO A 58 19.39 15.44 -19.81
N ALA A 59 20.11 15.46 -20.93
CA ALA A 59 21.14 16.47 -21.19
C ALA A 59 20.59 17.91 -21.18
N ASN A 60 19.32 18.08 -21.49
CA ASN A 60 18.60 19.36 -21.41
C ASN A 60 18.23 19.76 -19.97
N LEU A 61 18.19 18.82 -19.02
CA LEU A 61 17.90 19.08 -17.60
C LEU A 61 19.16 19.18 -16.74
N ARG A 62 20.28 18.59 -17.18
CA ARG A 62 21.58 18.73 -16.50
C ARG A 62 22.04 20.18 -16.45
N GLY A 63 22.50 20.60 -15.27
CA GLY A 63 22.96 21.97 -15.03
C GLY A 63 21.82 22.98 -14.86
N GLN A 64 20.56 22.53 -14.83
CA GLN A 64 19.42 23.36 -14.45
C GLN A 64 19.21 23.31 -12.95
N ALA A 65 18.61 24.36 -12.40
CA ALA A 65 18.18 24.36 -11.00
C ALA A 65 16.99 23.41 -10.83
N ALA A 66 17.00 22.58 -9.78
CA ALA A 66 15.87 21.71 -9.48
C ALA A 66 14.60 22.54 -9.21
N PHE A 67 13.45 22.10 -9.70
CA PHE A 67 12.16 22.74 -9.43
C PHE A 67 11.02 21.73 -9.49
N ASN A 68 9.91 22.07 -8.84
CA ASN A 68 8.68 21.28 -8.82
C ASN A 68 7.57 22.00 -9.62
N PHE A 69 7.91 22.88 -10.55
CA PHE A 69 6.96 23.59 -11.42
C PHE A 69 5.97 22.60 -12.05
N ASN A 70 4.68 22.96 -12.10
CA ASN A 70 3.54 22.12 -12.50
C ASN A 70 3.24 20.88 -11.63
N SER A 71 3.96 20.65 -10.54
CA SER A 71 3.59 19.61 -9.58
C SER A 71 2.33 20.00 -8.83
N ARG A 72 1.38 19.07 -8.72
CA ARG A 72 0.15 19.27 -7.97
C ARG A 72 -0.33 17.96 -7.40
N ILE A 73 -0.65 17.96 -6.12
CA ILE A 73 -1.38 16.87 -5.46
C ILE A 73 -2.81 17.36 -5.22
N PRO A 74 -3.84 16.80 -5.87
CA PRO A 74 -5.22 17.14 -5.59
C PRO A 74 -5.63 16.63 -4.19
N PRO A 75 -6.59 17.29 -3.53
CA PRO A 75 -7.20 16.74 -2.32
C PRO A 75 -7.92 15.43 -2.64
N ALA A 76 -7.91 14.48 -1.70
CA ALA A 76 -8.75 13.30 -1.80
C ALA A 76 -10.24 13.71 -1.86
N PRO A 77 -11.04 13.05 -2.70
CA PRO A 77 -12.45 13.42 -2.89
C PRO A 77 -13.32 13.10 -1.66
N GLU A 78 -12.84 12.24 -0.76
CA GLU A 78 -13.58 11.73 0.40
C GLU A 78 -12.90 12.13 1.71
N ASP A 79 -13.72 12.50 2.71
CA ASP A 79 -13.31 12.75 4.09
C ASP A 79 -14.34 12.08 5.04
N PRO A 80 -13.96 11.01 5.77
CA PRO A 80 -12.62 10.43 5.88
C PRO A 80 -12.17 9.71 4.59
N PHE A 81 -10.86 9.74 4.34
CA PHE A 81 -10.26 9.02 3.22
C PHE A 81 -10.47 7.50 3.36
N GLN A 82 -10.90 6.88 2.27
CA GLN A 82 -11.10 5.44 2.15
C GLN A 82 -10.41 4.91 0.89
N GLY A 83 -9.18 4.45 1.07
CA GLY A 83 -8.47 3.76 0.01
C GLY A 83 -6.98 3.65 0.28
N GLU A 84 -6.20 3.70 -0.79
CA GLU A 84 -4.76 3.63 -0.73
C GLU A 84 -4.11 4.68 -1.62
N LEU A 85 -2.83 4.95 -1.35
CA LEU A 85 -1.97 5.73 -2.21
C LEU A 85 -0.86 4.81 -2.72
N LYS A 86 -0.77 4.65 -4.04
CA LYS A 86 0.37 3.98 -4.69
C LYS A 86 1.21 5.02 -5.39
N CYS A 87 2.51 4.98 -5.16
CA CYS A 87 3.49 5.83 -5.82
C CYS A 87 4.35 4.97 -6.74
N VAL A 88 4.50 5.39 -7.98
CA VAL A 88 5.38 4.75 -8.97
C VAL A 88 6.37 5.80 -9.44
N GLN A 89 7.65 5.45 -9.41
CA GLN A 89 8.70 6.28 -9.98
C GLN A 89 8.75 6.06 -11.48
N VAL A 90 8.67 7.15 -12.24
CA VAL A 90 8.68 7.13 -13.70
C VAL A 90 9.89 7.88 -14.23
N ASP A 91 10.31 7.53 -15.44
CA ASP A 91 11.32 8.27 -16.18
C ASP A 91 10.79 9.66 -16.58
N LEU A 92 11.65 10.67 -16.48
CA LEU A 92 11.27 12.08 -16.67
C LEU A 92 10.83 12.42 -18.10
N VAL A 93 11.26 11.65 -19.11
CA VAL A 93 11.01 11.95 -20.53
C VAL A 93 9.91 11.08 -21.08
N SER A 94 10.00 9.77 -20.86
CA SER A 94 9.05 8.78 -21.36
C SER A 94 7.80 8.67 -20.49
N GLU A 95 7.86 9.14 -19.24
CA GLU A 95 6.81 8.97 -18.22
C GLU A 95 6.45 7.51 -17.94
N GLN A 96 7.27 6.57 -18.41
CA GLN A 96 7.11 5.15 -18.18
C GLN A 96 7.74 4.75 -16.85
N PRO A 97 7.26 3.68 -16.20
CA PRO A 97 7.87 3.17 -14.98
C PRO A 97 9.37 2.98 -15.13
N SER A 98 10.13 3.43 -14.15
CA SER A 98 11.59 3.29 -14.12
C SER A 98 12.01 2.26 -13.08
N GLN A 99 13.18 1.66 -13.27
CA GLN A 99 13.80 0.83 -12.23
C GLN A 99 14.34 1.68 -11.07
N GLY A 100 14.69 2.94 -11.34
CA GLY A 100 15.33 3.87 -10.43
C GLY A 100 16.31 4.74 -11.23
N THR A 101 16.72 5.88 -10.68
CA THR A 101 17.63 6.82 -11.34
C THR A 101 19.00 6.89 -10.69
N ASP A 102 19.15 6.37 -9.47
CA ASP A 102 20.40 6.43 -8.73
C ASP A 102 21.30 5.21 -9.04
N SER A 103 22.34 5.40 -9.85
CA SER A 103 23.29 4.33 -10.14
C SER A 103 24.11 3.90 -8.92
N ASP A 104 24.23 4.75 -7.89
CA ASP A 104 25.03 4.46 -6.69
C ASP A 104 24.32 3.49 -5.74
N ASN A 105 22.99 3.36 -5.85
CA ASN A 105 22.19 2.38 -5.11
C ASN A 105 21.76 1.17 -5.98
N ASN A 106 22.40 0.97 -7.15
CA ASN A 106 22.02 0.00 -8.19
C ASN A 106 20.62 0.23 -8.78
N PHE A 107 20.19 1.50 -8.89
CA PHE A 107 18.85 1.88 -9.33
C PHE A 107 17.77 1.25 -8.46
N HIS A 108 17.97 1.21 -7.14
CA HIS A 108 17.04 0.60 -6.20
C HIS A 108 16.61 1.58 -5.11
N GLY A 109 15.30 1.71 -4.91
CA GLY A 109 14.75 2.23 -3.64
C GLY A 109 14.77 3.75 -3.50
N ASP A 110 14.45 4.48 -4.57
CA ASP A 110 14.49 5.95 -4.55
C ASP A 110 13.25 6.59 -3.89
N LEU A 111 12.23 5.79 -3.55
CA LEU A 111 11.02 6.25 -2.88
C LEU A 111 10.96 5.75 -1.43
N GLU A 112 10.92 6.72 -0.50
CA GLU A 112 10.54 6.51 0.89
C GLU A 112 9.22 7.25 1.17
N GLY A 113 8.35 6.64 1.94
CA GLY A 113 7.07 7.23 2.30
C GLY A 113 6.67 6.87 3.72
N GLN A 114 5.88 7.75 4.33
CA GLN A 114 5.28 7.56 5.64
C GLN A 114 3.85 8.10 5.60
N ALA A 115 2.93 7.41 6.25
CA ALA A 115 1.58 7.89 6.46
C ALA A 115 1.32 8.07 7.96
N THR A 116 0.63 9.15 8.31
CA THR A 116 0.13 9.42 9.66
C THR A 116 -1.38 9.47 9.61
N ILE A 117 -2.02 8.62 10.40
CA ILE A 117 -3.45 8.58 10.63
C ILE A 117 -3.74 9.52 11.80
N ASP A 118 -4.47 10.60 11.53
CA ASP A 118 -4.92 11.57 12.53
C ASP A 118 -6.44 11.48 12.65
N THR A 119 -6.93 11.21 13.86
CA THR A 119 -8.35 11.26 14.16
C THR A 119 -8.73 12.63 14.69
N ASN A 120 -9.29 13.46 13.80
CA ASN A 120 -9.80 14.80 14.10
C ASN A 120 -10.57 14.84 15.45
N GLY A 121 -9.95 15.40 16.49
CA GLY A 121 -10.60 15.65 17.79
C GLY A 121 -9.97 14.95 18.98
N ASP A 122 -9.18 13.89 18.77
CA ASP A 122 -8.36 13.26 19.79
C ASP A 122 -6.88 13.51 19.48
N SER A 123 -6.07 13.73 20.52
CA SER A 123 -4.60 13.90 20.37
C SER A 123 -3.90 12.55 20.13
N ASP A 124 -4.47 11.76 19.22
CA ASP A 124 -4.04 10.42 18.85
C ASP A 124 -3.61 10.41 17.38
N ALA A 125 -2.38 9.98 17.14
CA ALA A 125 -1.82 9.87 15.81
C ALA A 125 -1.02 8.57 15.71
N ALA A 126 -1.37 7.74 14.73
CA ALA A 126 -0.66 6.51 14.43
C ALA A 126 0.07 6.66 13.10
N SER A 127 1.35 6.32 13.04
CA SER A 127 2.14 6.43 11.81
C SER A 127 2.76 5.10 11.41
N TYR A 128 2.85 4.83 10.12
CA TYR A 128 3.49 3.63 9.56
C TYR A 128 4.29 3.99 8.30
N ASN A 129 5.30 3.18 7.99
CA ASN A 129 6.10 3.38 6.79
C ASN A 129 5.38 2.80 5.57
N ALA A 130 5.57 3.42 4.41
CA ALA A 130 5.13 2.86 3.16
C ALA A 130 5.80 1.49 2.92
N ILE A 131 5.09 0.60 2.20
CA ILE A 131 5.63 -0.69 1.80
C ILE A 131 6.27 -0.51 0.42
N GLY A 132 7.60 -0.53 0.36
CA GLY A 132 8.35 -0.45 -0.88
C GLY A 132 8.44 -1.80 -1.59
N ILE A 133 8.25 -1.80 -2.91
CA ILE A 133 8.52 -2.95 -3.78
C ILE A 133 9.69 -2.57 -4.68
N GLN A 134 10.81 -3.25 -4.47
CA GLN A 134 12.07 -2.94 -5.14
C GLN A 134 12.05 -3.41 -6.60
N ALA A 135 12.55 -2.58 -7.52
CA ALA A 135 12.79 -3.00 -8.89
C ALA A 135 13.87 -4.09 -8.96
N VAL A 136 13.79 -4.94 -9.97
CA VAL A 136 14.83 -5.88 -10.34
C VAL A 136 15.70 -5.21 -11.40
N GLN A 137 16.98 -5.08 -11.10
CA GLN A 137 17.95 -4.46 -11.98
C GLN A 137 17.89 -5.04 -13.41
N ASP A 138 17.88 -4.13 -14.39
CA ASP A 138 17.89 -4.36 -15.84
C ASP A 138 16.71 -5.24 -16.34
N SER A 139 15.63 -5.31 -15.58
CA SER A 139 14.47 -6.15 -15.92
C SER A 139 13.21 -5.37 -16.31
N ASN A 140 13.10 -4.10 -15.89
CA ASN A 140 12.00 -3.23 -16.29
C ASN A 140 12.07 -2.93 -17.81
N ASP A 141 10.97 -3.20 -18.53
CA ASP A 141 10.89 -3.05 -19.97
C ASP A 141 10.29 -1.70 -20.44
N GLY A 142 9.95 -0.82 -19.50
CA GLY A 142 9.47 0.54 -19.75
C GLY A 142 8.05 0.60 -20.29
N ASN A 143 7.17 -0.33 -19.90
CA ASN A 143 5.76 -0.32 -20.26
C ASN A 143 4.84 -0.04 -19.03
N ASP A 144 3.54 0.20 -19.25
CA ASP A 144 2.56 0.55 -18.19
C ASP A 144 2.14 -0.65 -17.29
N THR A 145 2.81 -1.78 -17.39
CA THR A 145 2.53 -3.04 -16.69
C THR A 145 3.70 -3.36 -15.79
N LEU A 146 3.51 -3.29 -14.48
CA LEU A 146 4.53 -3.65 -13.51
C LEU A 146 4.40 -5.15 -13.20
N CYS A 147 5.48 -5.88 -13.45
CA CYS A 147 5.52 -7.34 -13.23
C CYS A 147 6.22 -7.71 -11.92
N LEU A 148 5.45 -8.16 -10.93
CA LEU A 148 5.93 -8.43 -9.58
C LEU A 148 6.20 -9.93 -9.38
N GLY A 149 7.46 -10.31 -9.18
CA GLY A 149 7.86 -11.67 -8.82
C GLY A 149 8.11 -12.63 -9.97
N ALA A 150 8.68 -13.79 -9.65
CA ALA A 150 9.42 -14.66 -10.59
C ALA A 150 8.57 -15.54 -11.54
N GLY A 151 7.31 -15.17 -11.79
CA GLY A 151 6.46 -15.87 -12.75
C GLY A 151 6.79 -15.49 -14.20
N SER A 152 6.07 -16.12 -15.14
CA SER A 152 6.04 -15.64 -16.53
C SER A 152 4.68 -15.95 -17.15
N ASN A 153 4.08 -14.97 -17.82
CA ASN A 153 2.90 -15.14 -18.66
C ASN A 153 2.98 -14.17 -19.85
N ALA A 154 1.92 -14.09 -20.65
CA ALA A 154 1.93 -13.24 -21.85
C ALA A 154 2.00 -11.74 -21.54
N ALA A 155 1.49 -11.28 -20.40
CA ALA A 155 1.54 -9.88 -19.98
C ALA A 155 2.85 -9.53 -19.28
N CYS A 156 3.42 -10.50 -18.55
CA CYS A 156 4.62 -10.33 -17.76
C CYS A 156 5.60 -11.48 -18.09
N PRO A 157 6.51 -11.28 -19.05
CA PRO A 157 7.44 -12.32 -19.50
C PRO A 157 8.53 -12.65 -18.47
N GLY A 158 8.75 -11.78 -17.49
CA GLY A 158 9.66 -11.98 -16.36
C GLY A 158 9.40 -10.98 -15.21
N PRO A 159 10.12 -11.13 -14.09
CA PRO A 159 10.02 -10.21 -12.96
C PRO A 159 10.69 -8.88 -13.25
N GLU A 160 9.96 -7.78 -13.11
CA GLU A 160 10.50 -6.41 -13.14
C GLU A 160 10.66 -5.85 -11.72
N TYR A 161 9.87 -6.35 -10.79
CA TYR A 161 9.83 -5.94 -9.39
C TYR A 161 9.84 -7.16 -8.46
N ALA A 162 10.25 -6.94 -7.20
CA ALA A 162 10.21 -7.95 -6.16
C ALA A 162 8.79 -8.52 -5.99
N ALA A 163 8.73 -9.81 -5.67
CA ALA A 163 7.45 -10.49 -5.47
C ALA A 163 6.74 -9.97 -4.21
N CYS A 164 5.42 -9.95 -4.26
CA CYS A 164 4.66 -9.84 -3.02
C CYS A 164 4.89 -11.04 -2.10
N PRO A 165 4.75 -10.84 -0.77
CA PRO A 165 5.06 -11.89 0.17
C PRO A 165 4.19 -13.14 0.02
N GLY A 166 4.80 -14.30 0.29
CA GLY A 166 4.09 -15.58 0.32
C GLY A 166 3.19 -15.74 1.54
N VAL A 167 3.63 -15.23 2.68
CA VAL A 167 2.92 -15.23 3.95
C VAL A 167 3.18 -13.91 4.65
N LEU A 168 2.12 -13.29 5.17
CA LEU A 168 2.18 -12.18 6.10
C LEU A 168 2.04 -12.72 7.51
N ILE A 169 2.76 -12.16 8.46
CA ILE A 169 2.83 -12.60 9.85
C ILE A 169 2.47 -11.41 10.73
N LEU A 170 1.36 -11.52 11.45
CA LEU A 170 0.89 -10.54 12.41
C LEU A 170 1.04 -11.14 13.81
N ASN A 171 1.89 -10.55 14.63
CA ASN A 171 1.86 -10.78 16.08
C ASN A 171 0.93 -9.71 16.67
N HIS A 172 -0.05 -10.13 17.48
CA HIS A 172 -1.09 -9.23 17.97
C HIS A 172 -1.62 -9.66 19.33
N PHE A 173 -2.22 -8.70 20.04
CA PHE A 173 -3.18 -9.02 21.09
C PHE A 173 -4.46 -9.56 20.47
N PHE A 174 -5.10 -10.52 21.14
CA PHE A 174 -6.48 -10.87 20.80
C PHE A 174 -7.41 -9.72 21.21
N ASP A 175 -8.45 -9.47 20.43
CA ASP A 175 -9.35 -8.36 20.68
C ASP A 175 -10.04 -8.51 22.04
N GLY A 176 -10.07 -7.41 22.80
CA GLY A 176 -10.56 -7.39 24.18
C GLY A 176 -9.57 -7.95 25.20
N ALA A 177 -8.35 -8.33 24.79
CA ALA A 177 -7.29 -8.64 25.73
C ALA A 177 -6.93 -7.41 26.55
N HIS A 178 -6.70 -7.64 27.83
CA HIS A 178 -6.38 -6.61 28.80
C HIS A 178 -4.85 -6.51 28.95
N GLU A 179 -4.29 -5.34 28.64
CA GLU A 179 -2.85 -5.09 28.68
C GLU A 179 -2.39 -4.83 30.13
N PRO A 180 -1.45 -5.65 30.68
CA PRO A 180 -1.16 -5.66 32.11
C PRO A 180 -0.38 -4.45 32.62
N VAL A 181 0.29 -3.67 31.77
CA VAL A 181 1.10 -2.51 32.19
C VAL A 181 0.25 -1.26 32.37
N ARG A 182 -0.76 -1.05 31.51
CA ARG A 182 -1.57 0.16 31.45
C ARG A 182 -3.03 -0.02 31.84
N ASP A 183 -3.48 -1.26 32.07
CA ASP A 183 -4.86 -1.56 32.52
C ASP A 183 -5.93 -1.20 31.48
N ASP A 184 -5.61 -1.37 30.19
CA ASP A 184 -6.48 -1.03 29.06
C ASP A 184 -6.77 -2.23 28.16
N ASP A 185 -7.93 -2.23 27.50
CA ASP A 185 -8.25 -3.21 26.46
C ASP A 185 -7.56 -2.86 25.15
N VAL A 186 -7.04 -3.89 24.48
CA VAL A 186 -6.40 -3.80 23.17
C VAL A 186 -7.32 -4.34 22.08
N ARG A 187 -7.31 -3.65 20.94
CA ARG A 187 -7.90 -4.15 19.69
C ARG A 187 -6.97 -3.90 18.53
N THR A 188 -7.04 -4.74 17.50
CA THR A 188 -6.23 -4.55 16.30
C THR A 188 -7.11 -4.42 15.08
N THR A 189 -6.89 -3.36 14.30
CA THR A 189 -7.41 -3.23 12.94
C THR A 189 -6.35 -3.72 11.97
N LEU A 190 -6.72 -4.61 11.06
CA LEU A 190 -5.87 -5.11 9.99
C LEU A 190 -6.32 -4.50 8.66
N THR A 191 -5.39 -3.92 7.92
CA THR A 191 -5.63 -3.46 6.55
C THR A 191 -4.88 -4.35 5.56
N LEU A 192 -5.60 -4.96 4.63
CA LEU A 192 -5.10 -5.84 3.56
C LEU A 192 -5.34 -5.20 2.20
N VAL A 193 -4.34 -5.26 1.33
CA VAL A 193 -4.39 -4.75 -0.04
C VAL A 193 -3.87 -5.82 -1.01
N PRO A 194 -4.59 -6.17 -2.09
CA PRO A 194 -4.09 -7.01 -3.16
C PRO A 194 -2.89 -6.38 -3.86
N CYS A 195 -1.93 -7.20 -4.27
CA CYS A 195 -0.79 -6.73 -5.04
C CYS A 195 -1.09 -6.57 -6.53
N SER A 196 -2.06 -7.32 -7.05
CA SER A 196 -2.44 -7.25 -8.45
C SER A 196 -3.62 -6.32 -8.64
N GLU A 197 -3.45 -5.30 -9.47
CA GLU A 197 -4.44 -4.26 -9.72
C GLU A 197 -4.42 -3.79 -11.17
N ASN A 198 -5.53 -3.23 -11.63
CA ASN A 198 -5.64 -2.66 -12.97
C ASN A 198 -6.36 -1.32 -12.92
N PHE A 199 -5.57 -0.26 -12.99
CA PHE A 199 -6.02 1.13 -12.98
C PHE A 199 -6.60 1.57 -14.34
N GLY A 200 -6.10 1.01 -15.45
CA GLY A 200 -6.58 1.33 -16.80
C GLY A 200 -8.06 0.97 -17.06
N LEU A 201 -8.64 0.00 -16.33
CA LEU A 201 -10.03 -0.43 -16.53
C LEU A 201 -11.03 0.23 -15.58
N GLN A 202 -10.57 0.98 -14.57
CA GLN A 202 -11.39 1.53 -13.47
C GLN A 202 -12.38 0.51 -12.86
N ASN A 203 -12.06 -0.79 -12.95
CA ASN A 203 -12.97 -1.86 -12.58
C ASN A 203 -12.53 -2.50 -11.27
N THR A 204 -13.20 -2.09 -10.19
CA THR A 204 -13.04 -2.58 -8.81
C THR A 204 -13.17 -4.10 -8.64
N GLY A 205 -13.74 -4.82 -9.61
CA GLY A 205 -13.80 -6.29 -9.62
C GLY A 205 -12.48 -6.98 -9.96
N SER A 206 -11.50 -6.22 -10.44
CA SER A 206 -10.23 -6.74 -10.93
C SER A 206 -9.20 -6.97 -9.81
N ALA A 207 -9.46 -6.56 -8.57
CA ALA A 207 -8.55 -6.77 -7.44
C ALA A 207 -9.27 -7.50 -6.31
N SER A 208 -9.72 -8.74 -6.55
CA SER A 208 -10.31 -9.60 -5.52
C SER A 208 -9.43 -10.81 -5.27
N THR A 209 -9.11 -11.07 -3.99
CA THR A 209 -8.33 -12.22 -3.53
C THR A 209 -8.95 -12.76 -2.24
N VAL A 210 -8.77 -14.04 -1.97
CA VAL A 210 -9.20 -14.64 -0.70
C VAL A 210 -7.99 -14.72 0.24
N ALA A 211 -8.05 -14.02 1.36
CA ALA A 211 -7.09 -14.14 2.44
C ALA A 211 -7.46 -15.33 3.32
N GLN A 212 -6.54 -16.28 3.50
CA GLN A 212 -6.65 -17.35 4.49
C GLN A 212 -5.84 -16.98 5.73
N PHE A 213 -6.46 -17.11 6.90
CA PHE A 213 -5.88 -16.83 8.20
C PHE A 213 -5.64 -18.14 8.95
N LEU A 214 -4.42 -18.32 9.47
CA LEU A 214 -4.07 -19.35 10.44
C LEU A 214 -3.66 -18.66 11.73
N VAL A 215 -4.46 -18.84 12.78
CA VAL A 215 -4.31 -18.16 14.07
C VAL A 215 -3.73 -19.14 15.08
N TYR A 216 -2.69 -18.72 15.78
CA TYR A 216 -2.02 -19.48 16.83
C TYR A 216 -2.07 -18.68 18.13
N ASN A 217 -2.57 -19.30 19.19
CA ASN A 217 -2.45 -18.73 20.54
C ASN A 217 -1.09 -19.10 21.18
N GLU A 218 -0.83 -18.63 22.40
CA GLU A 218 0.43 -18.88 23.13
C GLU A 218 0.67 -20.37 23.46
N PHE A 219 -0.37 -21.22 23.33
CA PHE A 219 -0.28 -22.67 23.53
C PHE A 219 -0.18 -23.45 22.21
N GLU A 220 0.13 -22.76 21.10
CA GLU A 220 0.20 -23.33 19.75
C GLU A 220 -1.12 -24.00 19.29
N GLN A 221 -2.25 -23.66 19.91
CA GLN A 221 -3.55 -24.10 19.40
C GLN A 221 -3.86 -23.34 18.12
N ARG A 222 -4.29 -24.09 17.10
CA ARG A 222 -4.47 -23.57 15.75
C ARG A 222 -5.95 -23.43 15.38
N PHE A 223 -6.32 -22.23 14.96
CA PHE A 223 -7.61 -21.92 14.34
C PHE A 223 -7.40 -21.47 12.89
N SER A 224 -8.47 -21.47 12.10
CA SER A 224 -8.40 -20.99 10.72
C SER A 224 -9.72 -20.39 10.26
N THR A 225 -9.63 -19.32 9.47
CA THR A 225 -10.76 -18.70 8.78
C THR A 225 -10.29 -18.11 7.45
N SER A 226 -11.21 -17.55 6.67
CA SER A 226 -10.90 -16.88 5.41
C SER A 226 -11.84 -15.70 5.16
N LYS A 227 -11.33 -14.67 4.51
CA LYS A 227 -12.12 -13.50 4.10
C LYS A 227 -11.72 -13.05 2.70
N THR A 228 -12.70 -12.66 1.91
CA THR A 228 -12.44 -12.05 0.61
C THR A 228 -12.01 -10.60 0.82
N VAL A 229 -10.89 -10.24 0.20
CA VAL A 229 -10.40 -8.87 0.06
C VAL A 229 -10.75 -8.44 -1.35
N THR A 230 -11.46 -7.33 -1.49
CA THR A 230 -11.75 -6.70 -2.77
C THR A 230 -11.30 -5.26 -2.64
N CYS A 231 -10.52 -4.74 -3.60
CA CYS A 231 -9.81 -3.44 -3.54
C CYS A 231 -8.88 -3.35 -2.32
N TYR A 232 -9.42 -3.12 -1.14
CA TYR A 232 -8.72 -3.25 0.13
C TYR A 232 -9.71 -3.72 1.18
N LEU A 233 -9.21 -4.24 2.30
CA LEU A 233 -10.02 -4.62 3.45
C LEU A 233 -9.36 -4.02 4.70
N SER A 234 -10.02 -3.07 5.35
CA SER A 234 -9.62 -2.59 6.67
C SER A 234 -10.67 -3.02 7.69
N ILE A 235 -10.29 -3.82 8.68
CA ILE A 235 -11.26 -4.46 9.60
C ILE A 235 -10.65 -4.81 10.95
N LEU A 236 -11.45 -4.80 12.02
CA LEU A 236 -11.04 -5.35 13.32
C LEU A 236 -10.79 -6.86 13.21
N LEU A 237 -9.83 -7.39 13.97
CA LEU A 237 -9.52 -8.81 13.94
C LEU A 237 -10.74 -9.67 14.32
N SER A 238 -11.50 -9.28 15.35
CA SER A 238 -12.72 -9.99 15.76
C SER A 238 -13.80 -10.04 14.69
N GLU A 239 -13.80 -9.07 13.78
CA GLU A 239 -14.76 -8.97 12.69
C GLU A 239 -14.34 -9.78 11.44
N ILE A 240 -13.20 -10.49 11.47
CA ILE A 240 -12.78 -11.35 10.37
C ILE A 240 -13.75 -12.54 10.21
N ASP A 241 -14.09 -13.21 11.31
CA ASP A 241 -14.99 -14.37 11.33
C ASP A 241 -16.35 -14.10 12.01
N SER A 242 -16.55 -12.89 12.57
CA SER A 242 -17.84 -12.44 13.06
C SER A 242 -18.62 -11.63 11.99
N GLN A 243 -19.87 -11.31 12.30
CA GLN A 243 -20.66 -10.40 11.46
C GLN A 243 -20.20 -8.97 11.71
N GLU A 244 -20.16 -8.13 10.67
CA GLU A 244 -19.81 -6.72 10.81
C GLU A 244 -20.75 -6.00 11.80
N GLY A 245 -20.16 -5.29 12.78
CA GLY A 245 -20.87 -4.76 13.95
C GLY A 245 -20.59 -5.58 15.21
N SER A 246 -20.80 -5.02 16.40
CA SER A 246 -20.36 -5.61 17.71
C SER A 246 -20.89 -7.00 18.03
N THR A 247 -21.83 -7.48 17.25
CA THR A 247 -22.61 -8.66 17.57
C THR A 247 -21.81 -9.91 17.22
N GLY A 248 -21.28 -10.57 18.24
CA GLY A 248 -20.54 -11.83 18.11
C GLY A 248 -19.02 -11.69 18.13
N ASP A 249 -18.49 -10.47 18.28
CA ASP A 249 -17.05 -10.23 18.47
C ASP A 249 -16.49 -11.03 19.66
N ASP A 250 -17.29 -11.24 20.71
CA ASP A 250 -16.96 -12.05 21.89
C ASP A 250 -16.81 -13.55 21.60
N ARG A 251 -17.24 -14.01 20.41
CA ARG A 251 -17.18 -15.40 19.96
C ARG A 251 -16.23 -15.61 18.79
N SER A 252 -15.57 -14.56 18.33
CA SER A 252 -14.56 -14.64 17.29
C SER A 252 -13.34 -15.44 17.75
N ILE A 253 -12.72 -16.20 16.85
CA ILE A 253 -11.40 -16.83 17.11
C ILE A 253 -10.28 -15.82 17.40
N PHE A 254 -10.53 -14.53 17.11
CA PHE A 254 -9.60 -13.44 17.40
C PHE A 254 -9.90 -12.73 18.71
N ASN A 255 -10.89 -13.18 19.50
CA ASN A 255 -11.22 -12.59 20.79
C ASN A 255 -10.56 -13.34 21.94
N VAL A 256 -10.10 -12.60 22.96
CA VAL A 256 -9.46 -13.17 24.15
C VAL A 256 -10.34 -14.21 24.85
N ALA A 257 -11.67 -14.03 24.83
CA ALA A 257 -12.63 -14.93 25.48
C ALA A 257 -12.70 -16.31 24.82
N VAL A 258 -12.30 -16.42 23.54
CA VAL A 258 -12.25 -17.68 22.79
C VAL A 258 -10.85 -18.26 22.78
N SER A 259 -9.83 -17.42 22.52
CA SER A 259 -8.43 -17.86 22.43
C SER A 259 -7.84 -18.29 23.77
N GLY A 260 -8.33 -17.73 24.87
CA GLY A 260 -7.89 -18.05 26.24
C GLY A 260 -6.49 -17.54 26.60
N THR A 261 -5.88 -16.71 25.75
CA THR A 261 -4.57 -16.06 25.94
C THR A 261 -4.64 -14.60 25.52
N LEU A 262 -3.70 -13.78 26.00
CA LEU A 262 -3.68 -12.35 25.69
C LEU A 262 -3.15 -12.09 24.27
N THR A 263 -2.10 -12.80 23.88
CA THR A 263 -1.43 -12.60 22.59
C THR A 263 -1.52 -13.83 21.70
N GLY A 264 -1.26 -13.62 20.41
CA GLY A 264 -1.20 -14.67 19.41
C GLY A 264 -0.44 -14.24 18.16
N GLN A 265 -0.27 -15.18 17.25
CA GLN A 265 0.27 -14.96 15.92
C GLN A 265 -0.75 -15.39 14.88
N THR A 266 -1.03 -14.52 13.92
CA THR A 266 -1.81 -14.83 12.74
C THR A 266 -0.91 -14.86 11.52
N ARG A 267 -0.94 -15.97 10.78
CA ARG A 267 -0.32 -16.09 9.47
C ARG A 267 -1.37 -15.96 8.40
N ILE A 268 -1.16 -15.02 7.48
CA ILE A 268 -2.11 -14.67 6.42
C ILE A 268 -1.46 -15.02 5.10
N ARG A 269 -2.20 -15.73 4.25
CA ARG A 269 -1.76 -15.98 2.87
C ARG A 269 -2.92 -15.77 1.91
N ALA A 270 -2.61 -15.29 0.72
CA ALA A 270 -3.56 -15.29 -0.37
C ALA A 270 -3.79 -16.73 -0.89
N VAL A 271 -5.03 -17.00 -1.29
CA VAL A 271 -5.41 -18.20 -2.04
C VAL A 271 -5.40 -17.84 -3.51
N ASP A 272 -4.63 -18.57 -4.32
CA ASP A 272 -4.59 -18.39 -5.77
C ASP A 272 -5.99 -18.59 -6.38
N GLY A 273 -6.44 -17.58 -7.12
CA GLY A 273 -7.66 -17.60 -7.91
C GLY A 273 -7.51 -18.41 -9.20
N THR A 274 -8.61 -18.54 -9.93
CA THR A 274 -8.67 -19.32 -11.19
C THR A 274 -8.18 -18.57 -12.42
N ASP A 275 -8.10 -17.24 -12.34
CA ASP A 275 -7.36 -16.45 -13.33
C ASP A 275 -5.92 -17.02 -13.42
N ARG A 276 -5.19 -16.82 -14.51
CA ARG A 276 -3.76 -17.15 -14.60
C ARG A 276 -2.92 -15.97 -15.10
N THR A 277 -3.58 -14.85 -15.39
CA THR A 277 -2.98 -13.66 -15.98
C THR A 277 -2.40 -12.70 -14.95
N ARG A 278 -2.85 -12.78 -13.69
CA ARG A 278 -2.37 -11.97 -12.58
C ARG A 278 -2.02 -12.81 -11.37
N GLY A 279 -1.50 -12.22 -10.31
CA GLY A 279 -1.35 -12.86 -9.01
C GLY A 279 -2.54 -12.54 -8.12
N ASP A 280 -2.42 -12.95 -6.87
CA ASP A 280 -3.44 -12.72 -5.83
C ASP A 280 -2.78 -12.24 -4.52
N GLY A 281 -1.53 -11.75 -4.59
CA GLY A 281 -0.68 -11.44 -3.45
C GLY A 281 -1.30 -10.39 -2.55
N LEU A 282 -0.84 -10.32 -1.31
CA LEU A 282 -1.37 -9.38 -0.31
C LEU A 282 -0.24 -8.62 0.36
N LEU A 283 -0.47 -7.34 0.60
CA LEU A 283 0.28 -6.50 1.53
C LEU A 283 -0.60 -6.19 2.74
N ALA A 284 0.01 -5.86 3.87
CA ALA A 284 -0.75 -5.43 5.04
C ALA A 284 -0.02 -4.46 5.96
N ILE A 285 -0.85 -3.70 6.67
CA ILE A 285 -0.49 -2.93 7.86
C ILE A 285 -1.49 -3.27 8.96
N ALA A 286 -1.09 -3.04 10.21
CA ALA A 286 -1.98 -3.16 11.36
C ALA A 286 -1.98 -1.86 12.16
N GLU A 287 -3.11 -1.57 12.80
CA GLU A 287 -3.28 -0.48 13.76
C GLU A 287 -3.79 -1.07 15.08
N GLU A 288 -2.96 -1.00 16.12
CA GLU A 288 -3.34 -1.36 17.48
C GLU A 288 -4.02 -0.17 18.16
N LEU A 289 -5.13 -0.43 18.85
CA LEU A 289 -5.98 0.54 19.53
C LEU A 289 -6.01 0.19 21.03
N HIS A 290 -5.61 1.12 21.89
CA HIS A 290 -5.63 0.96 23.36
C HIS A 290 -6.66 1.88 24.00
N GLY A 291 -7.59 1.33 24.79
CA GLY A 291 -8.56 2.12 25.55
C GLY A 291 -9.52 2.97 24.69
N GLY A 292 -9.43 2.85 23.35
CA GLY A 292 -10.22 3.58 22.37
C GLY A 292 -9.76 5.02 22.07
N SER A 293 -8.63 5.48 22.61
CA SER A 293 -8.13 6.86 22.44
C SER A 293 -6.63 6.95 22.12
N ARG A 294 -5.96 5.81 21.97
CA ARG A 294 -4.55 5.72 21.63
C ARG A 294 -4.35 4.67 20.56
N SER A 295 -3.52 4.96 19.58
CA SER A 295 -3.25 4.05 18.48
C SER A 295 -1.77 3.99 18.12
N ALA A 296 -1.38 2.86 17.53
CA ALA A 296 -0.07 2.66 16.92
C ALA A 296 -0.24 1.84 15.65
N ALA A 297 0.25 2.35 14.53
CA ALA A 297 0.24 1.64 13.26
C ALA A 297 1.63 1.05 12.96
N PHE A 298 1.66 -0.09 12.30
CA PHE A 298 2.90 -0.77 11.96
C PHE A 298 2.72 -1.69 10.73
N ASN A 299 3.83 -1.91 10.03
CA ASN A 299 3.90 -2.90 8.96
C ASN A 299 3.91 -4.30 9.56
N VAL A 300 3.22 -5.24 8.91
CA VAL A 300 3.29 -6.65 9.33
C VAL A 300 4.59 -7.29 8.87
N ASP A 301 5.05 -8.30 9.61
CA ASP A 301 6.16 -9.13 9.17
C ASP A 301 5.75 -9.97 7.95
N TYR A 302 6.72 -10.46 7.19
CA TYR A 302 6.43 -11.28 6.02
C TYR A 302 7.52 -12.33 5.74
N GLN A 303 7.13 -13.39 5.03
CA GLN A 303 8.01 -14.50 4.69
C GLN A 303 7.75 -15.04 3.29
N GLY A 304 8.86 -15.29 2.57
CA GLY A 304 8.88 -15.97 1.29
C GLY A 304 8.27 -15.15 0.16
N SER A 305 8.35 -15.70 -1.05
CA SER A 305 7.78 -15.14 -2.27
C SER A 305 6.73 -16.08 -2.84
N ARG A 306 5.77 -15.51 -3.58
CA ARG A 306 4.79 -16.31 -4.33
C ARG A 306 5.39 -16.80 -5.64
N ALA A 307 4.98 -18.00 -6.06
CA ALA A 307 5.40 -18.57 -7.35
C ALA A 307 4.66 -17.92 -8.53
N ARG A 308 3.46 -17.41 -8.28
CA ARG A 308 2.64 -16.70 -9.26
C ARG A 308 2.93 -15.22 -9.16
N GLN A 309 3.26 -14.61 -10.29
CA GLN A 309 3.55 -13.18 -10.35
C GLN A 309 2.28 -12.36 -10.14
N ASP A 310 2.44 -11.24 -9.46
CA ASP A 310 1.43 -10.18 -9.35
C ASP A 310 1.62 -9.16 -10.47
N VAL A 311 0.53 -8.49 -10.88
CA VAL A 311 0.54 -7.55 -12.01
C VAL A 311 -0.17 -6.27 -11.61
N VAL A 312 0.53 -5.14 -11.72
CA VAL A 312 -0.08 -3.81 -11.58
C VAL A 312 -0.11 -3.15 -12.95
N GLN A 313 -1.30 -2.96 -13.50
CA GLN A 313 -1.48 -2.20 -14.73
C GLN A 313 -1.81 -0.75 -14.38
N LEU A 314 -0.96 0.18 -14.84
CA LEU A 314 -1.20 1.61 -14.71
C LEU A 314 -2.21 2.09 -15.74
N SER A 315 -2.86 3.21 -15.42
CA SER A 315 -3.66 4.01 -16.36
C SER A 315 -2.71 4.67 -17.37
N GLY A 316 -2.26 3.88 -18.35
CA GLY A 316 -1.41 4.38 -19.43
C GLY A 316 -2.08 5.53 -20.18
N ILE A 317 -1.27 6.46 -20.68
CA ILE A 317 -1.70 7.27 -21.82
C ILE A 317 -1.77 6.28 -22.98
N GLU A 318 -2.96 5.93 -23.48
CA GLU A 318 -3.07 5.10 -24.68
C GLU A 318 -2.30 5.79 -25.82
N CYS A 319 -1.09 5.33 -26.11
CA CYS A 319 -0.38 5.67 -27.32
C CYS A 319 -1.06 4.95 -28.47
N THR A 320 -2.17 5.52 -28.91
CA THR A 320 -2.87 5.06 -30.11
C THR A 320 -2.05 5.43 -31.35
N PRO A 321 -2.28 4.77 -32.49
CA PRO A 321 -1.76 5.24 -33.77
C PRO A 321 -2.11 6.70 -34.08
N GLU A 322 -3.16 7.23 -33.42
CA GLU A 322 -3.63 8.61 -33.54
C GLU A 322 -2.95 9.57 -32.55
N ASN A 323 -2.27 9.06 -31.52
CA ASN A 323 -1.51 9.85 -30.55
C ASN A 323 -0.20 9.12 -30.17
N PRO A 324 0.79 9.04 -31.07
CA PRO A 324 2.02 8.31 -30.83
C PRO A 324 2.82 8.97 -29.69
N CYS A 325 3.39 8.13 -28.82
CA CYS A 325 4.32 8.55 -27.78
C CYS A 325 5.45 9.41 -28.39
N PRO A 326 5.94 10.44 -27.68
CA PRO A 326 7.11 11.18 -28.13
C PRO A 326 8.31 10.23 -28.31
N ALA A 327 8.90 10.23 -29.49
CA ALA A 327 10.06 9.41 -29.82
C ALA A 327 11.33 9.88 -29.05
N PRO A 328 12.30 8.98 -28.78
CA PRO A 328 13.52 9.27 -28.02
C PRO A 328 14.41 10.35 -28.64
#